data_AF-A0A2A3Z2S4-F1
#
_entry.id   AF-A0A2A3Z2S4-F1
#
_cell.length_a   1.000
_cell.length_b   1.000
_cell.length_c   1.000
_cell.angle_alpha   90.00
_cell.angle_beta   90.00
_cell.angle_gamma   90.00
#
_symmetry.space_group_name_H-M   'P 1'
#
loop_
_entity.id
_entity.type
_entity.pdbx_description
1 polymer ?
#
loop_
_entity_poly.entity_id
_entity_poly.type
_entity_poly.pdbx_seq_one_letter_code
_entity_poly.pdbx_strand_id
1 'polypeptide(L)'
;MELLKPQLVADQLGVTTDQLAKLRYEGTGPAFVRVGPRSPRYRQEDIDDWVESRLARRRFPEHDYRCSSPLARVAPHSVAGSLHESGRRCVSASIP
;
A
#
# COMPACT_ATOMS: atom_id res chain seq x y z
N MET A 1 -24.84 27.72 8.81
CA MET A 1 -23.87 26.70 9.26
C MET A 1 -24.57 25.35 9.25
N GLU A 2 -24.37 24.54 8.22
CA GLU A 2 -25.02 23.24 8.09
C GLU A 2 -24.10 22.14 8.63
N LEU A 3 -24.66 21.20 9.39
CA LEU A 3 -23.94 20.11 10.02
C LEU A 3 -24.18 18.80 9.26
N LEU A 4 -23.13 18.28 8.66
CA LEU A 4 -23.17 17.11 7.79
C LEU A 4 -23.29 15.82 8.61
N LYS A 5 -24.07 14.88 8.08
CA LYS A 5 -24.23 13.54 8.64
C LYS A 5 -23.03 12.66 8.23
N PRO A 6 -22.64 11.68 9.07
CA PRO A 6 -21.52 10.80 8.77
C PRO A 6 -21.67 10.01 7.46
N GLN A 7 -22.91 9.69 7.05
CA GLN A 7 -23.17 9.05 5.75
C GLN A 7 -22.73 9.94 4.59
N LEU A 8 -23.23 11.18 4.56
CA LEU A 8 -22.91 12.14 3.51
C LEU A 8 -21.40 12.42 3.42
N VAL A 9 -20.72 12.53 4.57
CA VAL A 9 -19.26 12.72 4.61
C VAL A 9 -18.52 11.50 4.07
N ALA A 10 -18.99 10.29 4.40
CA ALA A 10 -18.41 9.06 3.89
C ALA A 10 -18.58 8.97 2.36
N ASP A 11 -19.76 9.32 1.85
CA ASP A 11 -20.03 9.41 0.40
C ASP A 11 -19.13 10.45 -0.29
N GLN A 12 -18.97 11.64 0.31
CA GLN A 12 -18.09 12.70 -0.23
C GLN A 12 -16.62 12.26 -0.30
N LEU A 13 -16.13 11.56 0.72
CA LEU A 13 -14.75 11.08 0.81
C LEU A 13 -14.51 9.76 0.06
N GLY A 14 -15.56 9.10 -0.42
CA GLY A 14 -15.48 7.79 -1.06
C GLY A 14 -15.04 6.66 -0.12
N VAL A 15 -15.34 6.78 1.18
CA VAL A 15 -15.02 5.77 2.20
C VAL A 15 -16.28 5.17 2.81
N THR A 16 -16.16 4.07 3.55
CA THR A 16 -17.30 3.54 4.30
C THR A 16 -17.50 4.32 5.60
N THR A 17 -18.74 4.34 6.10
CA THR A 17 -19.06 4.95 7.39
C THR A 17 -18.35 4.27 8.57
N ASP A 18 -18.06 2.97 8.45
CA ASP A 18 -17.27 2.20 9.41
C ASP A 18 -15.81 2.64 9.43
N GLN A 19 -15.20 2.82 8.25
CA GLN A 19 -13.85 3.39 8.13
C GLN A 19 -13.80 4.80 8.75
N LEU A 20 -14.83 5.63 8.51
CA LEU A 20 -14.93 6.94 9.15
C LEU A 20 -15.11 6.84 10.68
N ALA A 21 -15.76 5.80 11.19
CA ALA A 21 -15.85 5.54 12.63
C ALA A 21 -14.52 5.13 13.23
N LYS A 22 -13.77 4.27 12.53
CA LYS A 22 -12.41 3.87 12.90
C LYS A 22 -11.48 5.09 12.96
N LEU A 23 -11.51 5.95 11.94
CA LEU A 23 -10.71 7.19 11.92
C LEU A 23 -11.00 8.11 13.11
N ARG A 24 -12.28 8.21 13.52
CA ARG A 24 -12.66 8.95 14.73
C ARG A 24 -12.14 8.32 16.00
N TYR A 25 -12.19 6.98 16.10
CA TYR A 25 -11.69 6.25 17.24
C TYR A 25 -10.16 6.38 17.38
N GLU A 26 -9.45 6.33 16.26
CA GLU A 26 -7.99 6.48 16.18
C GLU A 26 -7.53 7.94 16.34
N GLY A 27 -8.44 8.91 16.25
CA GLY A 27 -8.10 10.34 16.30
C GLY A 27 -7.38 10.85 15.04
N THR A 28 -7.39 10.08 13.96
CA THR A 28 -6.77 10.44 12.67
C THR A 28 -7.79 10.97 11.66
N GLY A 29 -9.09 10.97 12.00
CA GLY A 29 -10.17 11.46 11.14
C GLY A 29 -10.37 12.98 11.17
N PRO A 30 -11.29 13.48 10.32
CA PRO A 30 -11.71 14.87 10.34
C PRO A 30 -12.33 15.25 11.68
N ALA A 31 -12.20 16.53 12.07
CA ALA A 31 -12.79 17.04 13.29
C ALA A 31 -14.33 16.92 13.25
N PHE A 32 -14.93 16.63 14.40
CA PHE A 32 -16.37 16.40 14.48
C PHE A 32 -16.96 17.05 15.73
N VAL A 33 -18.18 17.54 15.57
CA VAL A 33 -19.02 18.07 16.64
C VAL A 33 -19.85 16.93 17.25
N ARG A 34 -19.72 16.73 18.56
CA ARG A 34 -20.60 15.83 19.33
C ARG A 34 -21.90 16.54 19.68
N VAL A 35 -22.94 16.31 18.87
CA VAL A 35 -24.31 16.78 19.19
C VAL A 35 -25.00 15.85 20.19
N GLY A 36 -24.65 14.57 20.19
CA GLY A 36 -25.12 13.58 21.16
C GLY A 36 -24.25 12.33 21.20
N PRO A 37 -24.57 11.35 22.09
CA PRO A 37 -23.72 10.18 22.32
C PRO A 37 -23.47 9.32 21.07
N ARG A 38 -24.46 9.25 20.18
CA ARG A 38 -24.42 8.47 18.93
C ARG A 38 -24.59 9.35 17.68
N SER A 39 -24.43 10.65 17.82
CA SER A 39 -24.71 11.61 16.74
C SER A 39 -23.53 12.54 16.51
N PRO A 40 -22.43 12.03 15.92
CA PRO A 40 -21.39 12.87 15.39
C PRO A 40 -21.93 13.67 14.19
N ARG A 41 -21.51 14.92 14.10
CA ARG A 41 -21.77 15.81 12.97
C ARG A 41 -20.48 16.46 12.54
N TYR A 42 -20.36 16.74 11.26
CA TYR A 42 -19.18 17.36 10.69
C TYR A 42 -19.53 18.73 10.15
N ARG A 43 -18.58 19.65 10.22
CA ARG A 43 -18.64 20.88 9.43
C ARG A 43 -17.93 20.62 8.11
N GLN A 44 -18.37 21.29 7.07
CA GLN A 44 -17.70 21.22 5.77
C GLN A 44 -16.24 21.71 5.90
N GLU A 45 -16.03 22.85 6.59
CA GLU A 45 -14.69 23.42 6.85
C GLU A 45 -13.71 22.42 7.49
N ASP A 46 -14.15 21.66 8.50
CA ASP A 46 -13.31 20.67 9.20
C ASP A 46 -12.90 19.50 8.29
N ILE A 47 -13.75 19.15 7.32
CA ILE A 47 -13.47 18.10 6.34
C ILE A 47 -12.46 18.61 5.33
N ASP A 48 -12.68 19.82 4.80
CA ASP A 48 -11.78 20.46 3.85
C ASP A 48 -10.38 20.62 4.48
N ASP A 49 -10.29 21.16 5.71
CA ASP A 49 -9.03 21.29 6.44
C ASP A 49 -8.33 19.94 6.64
N TRP A 50 -9.09 18.88 6.93
CA TRP A 50 -8.53 17.54 7.07
C TRP A 50 -8.01 17.00 5.73
N VAL A 51 -8.73 17.20 4.62
CA VAL A 51 -8.28 16.80 3.27
C VAL A 51 -7.02 17.56 2.88
N GLU A 52 -6.98 18.88 3.13
CA GLU A 52 -5.82 19.73 2.89
C GLU A 52 -4.60 19.26 3.70
N SER A 53 -4.80 18.89 4.98
CA SER A 53 -3.71 18.34 5.81
C SER A 53 -3.12 17.03 5.28
N ARG A 54 -3.91 16.29 4.50
CA ARG A 54 -3.56 14.99 3.91
C ARG A 54 -2.95 15.11 2.51
N LEU A 55 -2.82 16.34 1.98
CA LEU A 55 -2.24 16.56 0.65
C LEU A 55 -0.77 16.14 0.60
N ALA A 56 -0.53 14.90 0.20
CA ALA A 56 0.79 14.40 -0.08
C ALA A 56 1.18 14.76 -1.52
N ARG A 57 1.92 15.86 -1.70
CA ARG A 57 2.59 16.11 -2.97
C ARG A 57 3.80 15.20 -3.07
N ARG A 58 3.65 14.07 -3.76
CA ARG A 58 4.81 13.30 -4.20
C ARG A 58 5.60 14.19 -5.15
N ARG A 59 6.70 14.75 -4.67
CA ARG A 59 7.84 15.03 -5.54
C ARG A 59 8.26 13.64 -5.98
N PHE A 60 8.05 13.28 -7.24
CA PHE A 60 8.76 12.14 -7.78
C PHE A 60 10.25 12.43 -7.51
N PRO A 61 10.93 11.72 -6.58
CA PRO A 61 12.37 11.78 -6.61
C PRO A 61 12.76 11.30 -8.01
N GLU A 62 13.77 11.94 -8.60
CA GLU A 62 14.30 11.51 -9.88
C GLU A 62 14.51 9.99 -9.79
N HIS A 63 13.74 9.24 -10.57
CA HIS A 63 13.73 7.80 -10.48
C HIS A 63 14.99 7.35 -11.22
N ASP A 64 16.13 7.32 -10.53
CA ASP A 64 17.36 6.71 -11.06
C ASP A 64 17.07 5.21 -11.17
N TYR A 65 16.41 4.82 -12.26
CA TYR A 65 16.22 3.44 -12.71
C TYR A 65 17.58 2.84 -13.15
N ARG A 66 18.73 3.19 -12.54
CA ARG A 66 19.92 2.36 -12.71
C ARG A 66 19.65 0.99 -12.13
N CYS A 67 19.35 0.10 -13.07
CA CYS A 67 19.60 -1.33 -12.99
C CYS A 67 19.08 -2.00 -11.73
N SER A 68 17.77 -2.17 -11.64
CA SER A 68 17.15 -3.23 -10.84
C SER A 68 16.31 -4.16 -11.72
N SER A 69 16.73 -4.41 -12.96
CA SER A 69 16.11 -5.45 -13.80
C SER A 69 16.95 -6.73 -13.71
N PRO A 70 16.45 -7.82 -13.11
CA PRO A 70 17.17 -9.09 -13.02
C PRO A 70 17.30 -9.81 -14.39
N LEU A 71 16.67 -9.28 -15.45
CA LEU A 71 16.54 -9.97 -16.74
C LEU A 71 17.76 -9.85 -17.66
N ALA A 72 18.82 -9.15 -17.24
CA ALA A 72 20.03 -8.96 -18.05
C ALA A 72 21.04 -10.15 -17.99
N ARG A 73 20.63 -11.35 -17.60
CA ARG A 73 21.49 -12.55 -17.61
C ARG A 73 20.83 -13.74 -18.32
N VAL A 74 20.42 -13.55 -19.56
CA VAL A 74 20.33 -14.68 -20.52
C VAL A 74 21.62 -14.70 -21.32
N ALA A 75 22.58 -15.52 -20.89
CA ALA A 75 23.75 -15.86 -21.70
C ALA A 75 23.37 -16.98 -22.68
N PRO A 76 23.59 -16.82 -24.00
CA PRO A 76 23.44 -17.93 -24.93
C PRO A 76 24.64 -18.87 -24.78
N HIS A 77 24.45 -20.03 -24.15
CA HIS A 77 25.44 -21.09 -24.21
C HIS A 77 25.23 -21.87 -25.51
N SER A 78 25.99 -21.47 -26.52
CA SER A 78 26.23 -22.23 -27.74
C SER A 78 27.02 -23.50 -27.42
N VAL A 79 26.66 -24.57 -28.13
CA VAL A 79 27.14 -25.96 -28.10
C VAL A 79 28.60 -26.16 -28.57
N ALA A 80 29.15 -27.32 -28.15
CA ALA A 80 30.38 -28.07 -28.58
C ALA A 80 31.47 -28.11 -27.48
N GLY A 81 32.10 -29.24 -27.09
CA GLY A 81 32.15 -30.61 -27.57
C GLY A 81 32.87 -31.51 -26.53
N SER A 82 32.82 -32.82 -26.76
CA SER A 82 33.12 -33.96 -25.86
C SER A 82 34.61 -34.28 -25.64
N LEU A 83 35.01 -34.82 -24.47
CA LEU A 83 35.57 -36.19 -24.28
C LEU A 83 36.28 -36.44 -22.92
N HIS A 84 35.91 -37.58 -22.30
CA HIS A 84 36.67 -38.55 -21.45
C HIS A 84 37.30 -38.11 -20.11
N GLU A 85 37.35 -38.86 -19.00
CA GLU A 85 36.68 -40.06 -18.44
C GLU A 85 37.14 -40.18 -16.96
N SER A 86 36.41 -40.99 -16.18
CA SER A 86 36.83 -41.65 -14.93
C SER A 86 36.49 -40.97 -13.59
N GLY A 87 35.25 -41.22 -13.17
CA GLY A 87 35.04 -42.26 -12.16
C GLY A 87 35.18 -41.85 -10.69
N ARG A 88 34.03 -41.61 -10.04
CA ARG A 88 33.75 -42.08 -8.67
C ARG A 88 32.25 -42.21 -8.48
N ARG A 89 31.85 -43.42 -8.13
CA ARG A 89 30.50 -43.97 -8.12
C ARG A 89 29.74 -43.46 -6.91
N CYS A 90 28.48 -43.07 -7.12
CA CYS A 90 27.52 -42.74 -6.08
C CYS A 90 27.25 -43.99 -5.23
N VAL A 91 27.39 -43.87 -3.91
CA VAL A 91 26.77 -44.80 -2.96
C VAL A 91 25.58 -44.11 -2.35
N SER A 92 24.40 -44.62 -2.69
CA SER A 92 23.11 -44.27 -2.12
C SER A 92 23.08 -44.63 -0.64
N ALA A 93 22.63 -43.71 0.22
CA ALA A 93 22.22 -44.03 1.58
C ALA A 93 21.02 -43.17 1.99
N SER A 94 20.05 -43.85 2.60
CA SER A 94 18.66 -43.46 2.83
C SER A 94 18.41 -42.18 3.64
N ILE A 95 17.28 -41.58 3.30
CA ILE A 95 16.47 -40.63 4.05
C ILE A 95 16.00 -41.24 5.39
N PRO A 96 15.99 -40.49 6.50
CA PRO A 96 14.96 -40.57 7.53
C PRO A 96 13.85 -39.52 7.33
#